data_AF-B4SFY2-F1
#
_entry.id   AF-B4SFY2-F1
#
_cell.length_a   1.000
_cell.length_b   1.000
_cell.length_c   1.000
_cell.angle_alpha   90.00
_cell.angle_beta   90.00
_cell.angle_gamma   90.00
#
_symmetry.space_group_name_H-M   'P 1'
#
loop_
_entity.id
_entity.type
_entity.pdbx_description
1 polymer ?
#
loop_
_entity_poly.entity_id
_entity_poly.type
_entity_poly.pdbx_seq_one_letter_code
_entity_poly.pdbx_strand_id
1 'polypeptide(L)' 'MQLTITLPDILPDQLSPVINKLKALFTKEGIAVEIKPEALSYDSWDNLNIDKIAVDTGRDDFAENHDHYLYGIAKR' A
#
# COMPACT_ATOMS: atom_id res chain seq x y z
N MET A 1 -25.09 -13.32 18.31
CA MET A 1 -24.70 -12.21 17.42
C MET A 1 -23.25 -12.42 17.05
N GLN A 2 -22.90 -12.39 15.76
CA GLN A 2 -21.53 -12.56 15.26
C GLN A 2 -21.02 -11.18 14.84
N LEU A 3 -19.85 -10.78 15.35
CA LEU A 3 -19.24 -9.49 15.06
C LEU A 3 -18.11 -9.70 14.07
N THR A 4 -18.18 -9.09 12.90
CA THR A 4 -17.13 -9.15 11.89
C THR A 4 -16.36 -7.84 11.90
N ILE A 5 -15.05 -7.92 12.11
CA ILE A 5 -14.14 -6.77 12.05
C ILE A 5 -13.30 -6.91 10.80
N THR A 6 -13.45 -5.97 9.87
CA THR A 6 -12.56 -5.84 8.71
C THR A 6 -11.36 -4.98 9.08
N LEU A 7 -10.17 -5.49 8.80
CA LEU A 7 -8.92 -4.79 9.03
C LEU A 7 -8.19 -4.63 7.70
N PRO A 8 -7.60 -3.46 7.40
CA PRO A 8 -6.74 -3.33 6.23
C PRO A 8 -5.53 -4.24 6.38
N ASP A 9 -5.05 -4.79 5.26
CA ASP A 9 -3.94 -5.76 5.24
C ASP A 9 -2.60 -5.16 5.72
N ILE A 10 -2.48 -3.83 5.65
CA ILE A 10 -1.29 -3.09 6.09
C ILE A 10 -1.56 -2.51 7.48
N LEU A 11 -1.20 -3.27 8.52
CA LEU A 11 -1.23 -2.78 9.90
C LEU A 11 0.19 -2.74 10.49
N PRO A 12 0.57 -1.65 11.19
CA PRO A 12 1.76 -1.62 12.02
C PRO A 12 1.78 -2.77 13.05
N ASP A 13 2.94 -3.45 13.21
CA ASP A 13 3.13 -4.56 14.15
C ASP A 13 2.72 -4.23 15.60
N GLN A 14 2.77 -2.94 15.96
CA GLN A 14 2.37 -2.42 17.27
C GLN A 14 0.87 -2.59 17.58
N LEU A 15 0.02 -2.82 16.58
CA LEU A 15 -1.43 -2.99 16.75
C LEU A 15 -1.84 -4.45 17.01
N SER A 16 -0.99 -5.42 16.70
CA SER A 16 -1.15 -6.85 17.03
C SER A 16 -1.58 -7.11 18.48
N PRO A 17 -0.91 -6.54 19.50
CA PRO A 17 -1.32 -6.75 20.90
C PRO A 17 -2.68 -6.13 21.23
N VAL A 18 -3.07 -5.03 20.56
CA VAL A 18 -4.36 -4.38 20.77
C VAL A 18 -5.49 -5.23 20.19
N ILE A 19 -5.28 -5.78 19.00
CA ILE A 19 -6.22 -6.69 18.33
C ILE A 19 -6.45 -7.95 19.18
N ASN A 20 -5.39 -8.50 19.76
CA ASN A 20 -5.50 -9.67 20.65
C ASN A 20 -6.25 -9.36 21.94
N LYS A 21 -6.06 -8.17 22.53
CA LYS A 21 -6.84 -7.72 23.69
C LYS A 21 -8.32 -7.56 23.35
N LEU A 22 -8.64 -7.00 22.18
CA LEU A 22 -10.02 -6.87 21.70
C LEU A 22 -10.67 -8.25 21.54
N LYS A 23 -10.00 -9.20 20.86
CA LYS A 23 -10.50 -10.58 20.75
C LYS A 23 -10.78 -11.19 22.13
N ALA A 24 -9.84 -11.06 23.07
CA ALA A 24 -10.01 -11.62 24.41
C ALA A 24 -11.20 -11.01 25.18
N LEU A 25 -11.43 -9.70 25.05
CA LEU A 25 -12.59 -9.02 25.66
C LEU A 25 -13.91 -9.54 25.09
N PHE A 26 -14.03 -9.63 23.77
CA PHE A 26 -15.28 -10.07 23.15
C PHE A 26 -15.57 -11.56 23.37
N THR A 27 -14.54 -12.41 23.40
CA THR A 27 -14.72 -13.83 23.77
C THR A 27 -15.21 -13.97 25.21
N LYS A 28 -14.76 -13.10 26.13
CA LYS A 28 -15.22 -13.09 27.52
C LYS A 28 -16.70 -12.70 27.65
N GLU A 29 -17.18 -11.81 26.78
CA GLU A 29 -18.58 -11.39 26.70
C GLU A 29 -19.46 -12.39 25.90
N GLY A 30 -18.91 -13.54 25.47
CA GLY A 30 -19.65 -14.56 24.72
C GLY A 30 -19.98 -14.17 23.28
N ILE A 31 -19.30 -13.18 22.72
CA ILE A 31 -19.49 -12.69 21.35
C ILE A 31 -18.45 -13.35 20.45
N ALA A 32 -18.92 -14.12 19.46
CA ALA A 32 -18.05 -14.68 18.42
C ALA A 32 -17.54 -13.55 17.50
N VAL A 33 -16.23 -13.33 17.49
CA VAL A 33 -15.57 -12.31 16.65
C VAL A 33 -14.75 -12.99 15.57
N GLU A 34 -15.04 -12.62 14.33
CA GLU A 34 -14.26 -13.02 13.16
C GLU A 34 -13.51 -11.79 12.62
N ILE A 35 -12.19 -11.87 12.59
CA ILE A 35 -11.33 -10.81 12.04
C ILE A 35 -10.88 -11.27 10.66
N LYS A 36 -11.27 -10.53 9.62
CA LYS A 36 -10.86 -10.79 8.25
C LYS A 36 -9.94 -9.66 7.79
N PRO A 37 -8.71 -9.99 7.30
CA PRO A 37 -7.93 -9.02 6.57
C PRO A 37 -8.66 -8.70 5.27
N GLU A 38 -8.90 -7.43 5.04
CA GLU A 38 -9.39 -6.90 3.79
C GLU A 38 -8.16 -6.63 2.93
N ALA A 39 -7.89 -7.55 2.00
CA ALA A 39 -6.90 -7.34 0.96
C ALA A 39 -7.29 -6.07 0.20
N LEU A 40 -6.33 -5.16 0.02
CA LEU A 40 -6.52 -3.99 -0.84
C LEU A 40 -6.96 -4.49 -2.21
N SER A 41 -8.17 -4.14 -2.64
CA SER A 41 -8.75 -4.66 -3.89
C SER A 41 -8.11 -4.07 -5.15
N TYR A 42 -7.21 -3.10 -4.99
CA TYR A 42 -6.55 -2.39 -6.06
C TYR A 42 -5.06 -2.27 -5.76
N ASP A 43 -4.22 -2.49 -6.76
CA ASP A 43 -2.82 -2.08 -6.67
C ASP A 43 -2.80 -0.54 -6.67
N SER A 44 -1.96 0.05 -5.83
CA SER A 44 -1.74 1.51 -5.85
C SER A 44 -1.18 1.97 -7.21
N TRP A 45 -0.56 1.07 -7.95
CA TRP A 45 -0.14 1.29 -9.34
C TRP A 45 -1.30 1.31 -10.34
N ASP A 46 -2.41 0.59 -10.08
CA ASP A 46 -3.54 0.49 -11.02
C ASP A 46 -4.28 1.83 -11.20
N ASN A 47 -4.27 2.68 -10.17
CA ASN A 47 -4.90 4.00 -10.17
C ASN A 47 -3.91 5.15 -10.37
N LEU A 48 -2.66 4.85 -10.72
CA LEU A 48 -1.63 5.88 -10.89
C LEU A 48 -1.77 6.57 -12.24
N ASN A 49 -2.17 7.84 -12.22
CA ASN A 49 -2.19 8.66 -13.43
C ASN A 49 -0.77 9.22 -13.70
N ILE A 50 -0.02 8.51 -14.55
CA ILE A 50 1.35 8.88 -14.93
C ILE A 50 1.39 10.29 -15.55
N ASP A 51 0.42 10.64 -16.38
CA ASP A 51 0.40 11.94 -17.07
C ASP A 51 0.29 13.13 -16.11
N LYS A 52 -0.32 12.93 -14.93
CA LYS A 52 -0.40 13.96 -13.89
C LYS A 52 0.89 14.13 -13.08
N ILE A 53 1.75 13.11 -13.04
CA ILE A 53 2.96 13.11 -12.21
C ILE A 53 4.24 13.18 -13.04
N ALA A 54 4.16 12.86 -14.33
CA ALA A 54 5.26 12.95 -15.26
C ALA A 54 5.58 14.42 -15.56
N VAL A 55 6.87 14.74 -15.58
CA VAL A 55 7.37 16.04 -16.01
C VAL A 55 7.94 15.85 -17.40
N ASP A 56 7.38 16.58 -18.37
CA ASP A 56 7.93 16.62 -19.72
C ASP A 56 9.29 17.34 -19.69
N THR A 57 10.33 16.61 -20.08
CA THR A 57 11.71 17.13 -20.14
C THR A 57 12.01 17.79 -21.49
N GLY A 58 11.10 17.68 -22.46
CA GLY A 58 11.31 18.11 -23.85
C GLY A 58 12.39 17.31 -24.59
N ARG A 59 12.77 16.14 -24.07
CA ARG A 59 13.82 15.28 -24.62
C ARG A 59 13.28 13.88 -24.89
N ASP A 60 13.09 13.56 -26.16
CA ASP A 60 12.52 12.29 -26.60
C ASP A 60 13.40 11.07 -26.26
N ASP A 61 14.72 11.28 -26.19
CA ASP A 61 15.71 10.24 -25.90
C ASP A 61 16.15 10.22 -24.42
N PHE A 62 15.44 10.92 -23.53
CA PHE A 62 15.82 11.00 -22.12
C PHE A 62 15.84 9.63 -21.43
N ALA A 63 14.85 8.77 -21.73
CA ALA A 63 14.78 7.44 -21.13
C ALA A 63 15.97 6.54 -21.55
N GLU A 64 16.46 6.69 -22.78
CA GLU A 64 17.58 5.90 -23.31
C GLU A 64 18.93 6.47 -22.85
N ASN A 65 19.04 7.80 -22.82
CA ASN A 65 20.28 8.54 -22.54
C ASN A 65 20.27 9.26 -21.19
N HIS A 66 19.54 8.72 -20.19
CA HIS A 66 19.35 9.40 -18.90
C HIS A 66 20.70 9.75 -18.23
N ASP A 67 21.68 8.84 -18.29
CA ASP A 67 23.00 9.04 -17.72
C ASP A 67 23.76 10.21 -18.38
N HIS A 68 23.63 10.38 -19.70
CA HIS A 68 24.24 11.51 -20.41
C HIS A 68 23.69 12.84 -19.89
N TYR A 69 22.38 12.89 -19.61
CA TYR A 69 21.73 14.11 -19.15
C TYR A 69 21.89 14.39 -17.65
N LEU A 70 22.04 13.34 -16.84
CA LEU A 70 22.24 13.47 -15.39
C LEU A 70 23.71 13.66 -15.02
N TYR A 71 24.63 13.01 -15.74
CA TYR A 71 26.03 12.89 -15.34
C TYR A 71 27.02 13.37 -16.41
N GLY A 72 26.55 13.76 -17.61
CA GLY A 72 27.41 14.28 -18.67
C GLY A 72 28.25 13.21 -19.38
N ILE A 73 27.94 11.92 -19.22
CA ILE A 73 28.65 10.84 -19.92
C ILE A 73 28.28 10.81 -21.41
N ALA A 74 29.07 10.15 -22.25
CA ALA A 74 28.76 10.02 -23.67
C ALA A 74 27.42 9.28 -23.88
N LYS A 75 26.62 9.73 -24.87
CA LYS A 75 25.40 9.02 -25.28
C LYS A 75 25.73 7.62 -25.79
N ARG A 76 24.81 6.69 -25.59
CA ARG A 76 24.91 5.33 -26.11
C ARG A 76 24.57 5.28 -27.60
#